data_AF-A0A0R1KGN2-F1
#
_entry.id   AF-A0A0R1KGN2-F1
#
_cell.length_a   1.000
_cell.length_b   1.000
_cell.length_c   1.000
_cell.angle_alpha   90.00
_cell.angle_beta   90.00
_cell.angle_gamma   90.00
#
_symmetry.space_group_name_H-M   'P 1'
#
loop_
_entity.id
_entity.type
_entity.pdbx_description
1 polymer ?
#
loop_
_entity_poly.entity_id
_entity_poly.type
_entity_poly.pdbx_seq_one_letter_code
_entity_poly.pdbx_strand_id
1 'polypeptide(L)'
;MLGKRRIISLLVFSVSLVIGMFFVSAKSVKAYYNDDQAMAVAPSGIDLKNLGKDDALFVGGQYTGFKPIAKQDRNDPSIYPILQMSDTHTKDAVSSLWSNNENDNYLDVTQKQTLSFWIYFGDSYSNPQGTAFVLQNSGPNAIAAGDNNGMAGGQSMGVWGGDKPERKDLSDLASTAIQKSWALEFDTRGNGSPSIGDIDKA
;
A
#
# COMPACT_ATOMS: atom_id res chain seq x y z
N MET A 1 -21.04 -13.28 64.56
CA MET A 1 -21.28 -11.83 64.34
C MET A 1 -19.94 -11.13 64.22
N LEU A 2 -19.70 -10.34 63.16
CA LEU A 2 -18.48 -9.52 63.07
C LEU A 2 -18.53 -8.41 64.13
N GLY A 3 -17.44 -8.20 64.86
CA GLY A 3 -17.34 -7.10 65.82
C GLY A 3 -17.39 -5.73 65.12
N LYS A 4 -17.98 -4.73 65.78
CA LYS A 4 -18.18 -3.36 65.24
C LYS A 4 -16.93 -2.76 64.58
N ARG A 5 -15.74 -3.01 65.14
CA ARG A 5 -14.45 -2.57 64.56
C ARG A 5 -14.18 -3.17 63.18
N ARG A 6 -14.49 -4.45 62.97
CA ARG A 6 -14.31 -5.12 61.67
C ARG A 6 -15.29 -4.61 60.62
N ILE A 7 -16.52 -4.26 61.03
CA ILE A 7 -17.53 -3.66 60.15
C ILE A 7 -17.08 -2.26 59.68
N ILE A 8 -16.56 -1.44 60.60
CA ILE A 8 -16.05 -0.10 60.28
C ILE A 8 -14.85 -0.19 59.32
N SER A 9 -13.89 -1.08 59.59
CA SER A 9 -12.73 -1.27 58.70
C SER A 9 -13.12 -1.72 57.29
N LEU A 10 -14.12 -2.61 57.16
CA LEU A 10 -14.64 -3.04 55.87
C LEU A 10 -15.35 -1.90 55.13
N LEU A 11 -16.10 -1.06 55.85
CA LEU A 11 -16.76 0.12 55.28
C LEU A 11 -15.75 1.13 54.76
N VAL A 12 -14.73 1.45 55.55
CA VAL A 12 -13.66 2.38 55.14
C VAL A 12 -12.92 1.84 53.92
N PHE A 13 -12.54 0.56 53.92
CA PHE A 13 -11.88 -0.07 52.78
C PHE A 13 -12.76 -0.03 51.51
N SER A 14 -14.05 -0.35 51.63
CA SER A 14 -14.99 -0.33 50.50
C SER A 14 -15.18 1.08 49.92
N VAL A 15 -15.30 2.09 50.79
CA VAL A 15 -15.42 3.50 50.37
C VAL A 15 -14.14 3.97 49.69
N SER A 16 -12.96 3.65 50.24
CA SER A 16 -11.67 3.99 49.62
C SER A 16 -11.48 3.33 48.26
N LEU A 17 -11.93 2.07 48.09
CA LEU A 17 -11.88 1.36 46.81
C LEU A 17 -12.77 2.03 45.75
N VAL A 18 -14.00 2.39 46.13
CA VAL A 18 -14.95 3.07 45.24
C VAL A 18 -14.45 4.46 44.85
N ILE A 19 -13.94 5.24 45.79
CA ILE A 19 -13.34 6.55 45.52
C ILE A 19 -12.12 6.40 44.58
N GLY A 20 -11.27 5.41 44.81
CA GLY A 20 -10.13 5.12 43.96
C GLY A 20 -10.53 4.87 42.49
N MET A 21 -11.64 4.17 42.26
CA MET A 21 -12.15 3.92 40.91
C MET A 21 -12.63 5.19 40.19
N PHE A 22 -13.14 6.20 40.90
CA PHE A 22 -13.54 7.48 40.30
C PHE A 22 -12.37 8.37 39.88
N PHE A 23 -11.16 8.14 40.42
CA PHE A 23 -9.95 8.90 40.07
C PHE A 23 -9.06 8.19 39.04
N VAL A 24 -9.47 7.02 38.53
CA VAL A 24 -8.76 6.35 37.42
C VAL A 24 -9.09 7.08 36.12
N SER A 25 -8.20 7.96 35.68
CA SER A 25 -8.23 8.50 34.32
C SER A 25 -7.74 7.45 33.34
N ALA A 26 -8.66 6.72 32.72
CA ALA A 26 -8.35 5.85 31.60
C ALA A 26 -7.95 6.71 30.38
N LYS A 27 -6.66 6.69 30.01
CA LYS A 27 -6.23 7.22 28.70
C LYS A 27 -6.66 6.22 27.64
N SER A 28 -7.62 6.61 26.80
CA SER A 28 -7.84 5.94 25.53
C SER A 28 -6.62 6.18 24.66
N VAL A 29 -5.85 5.11 24.39
CA VAL A 29 -4.81 5.11 23.36
C VAL A 29 -5.44 4.57 22.09
N LYS A 30 -5.40 5.36 21.02
CA LYS A 30 -5.77 4.88 19.68
C LYS A 30 -4.51 4.32 19.02
N ALA A 31 -4.57 3.08 18.57
CA ALA A 31 -3.58 2.53 17.65
C ALA A 31 -3.96 2.95 16.23
N TYR A 32 -3.74 4.22 15.90
CA TYR A 32 -4.00 4.76 14.57
C TYR A 32 -2.86 5.72 14.23
N TYR A 33 -2.11 5.38 13.18
CA TYR A 33 -1.15 6.28 12.55
C TYR A 33 -1.89 6.93 11.40
N ASN A 34 -1.93 8.27 11.35
CA ASN A 34 -2.28 8.95 10.12
C ASN A 34 -1.09 8.97 9.14
N ASP A 35 -1.34 9.37 7.89
CA ASP A 35 -0.29 9.37 6.86
C ASP A 35 0.97 10.14 7.30
N ASP A 36 0.83 11.32 7.90
CA ASP A 36 1.97 12.11 8.40
C ASP A 36 2.76 11.38 9.51
N GLN A 37 2.06 10.67 10.39
CA GLN A 37 2.66 9.90 11.48
C GLN A 37 3.34 8.63 10.95
N ALA A 38 2.76 7.94 9.97
CA ALA A 38 3.37 6.79 9.31
C ALA A 38 4.64 7.22 8.56
N MET A 39 4.59 8.35 7.85
CA MET A 39 5.73 8.93 7.16
C MET A 39 6.84 9.37 8.13
N ALA A 40 6.50 9.81 9.34
CA ALA A 40 7.48 10.19 10.35
C ALA A 40 8.28 9.01 10.92
N VAL A 41 7.77 7.78 10.79
CA VAL A 41 8.43 6.54 11.26
C VAL A 41 8.93 5.67 10.12
N ALA A 42 8.72 6.09 8.87
CA ALA A 42 9.26 5.40 7.70
C ALA A 42 10.80 5.33 7.82
N PRO A 43 11.42 4.15 7.60
CA PRO A 43 12.87 4.03 7.61
C PRO A 43 13.49 4.92 6.53
N SER A 44 14.61 5.58 6.84
CA SER A 44 15.42 6.24 5.81
C SER A 44 15.98 5.18 4.87
N GLY A 45 15.54 5.26 3.61
CA GLY A 45 15.91 4.32 2.55
C GLY A 45 17.07 4.82 1.69
N ILE A 46 17.24 4.17 0.54
CA ILE A 46 18.13 4.65 -0.52
C ILE A 46 17.54 5.92 -1.15
N ASP A 47 18.39 6.84 -1.60
CA ASP A 47 17.93 8.00 -2.36
C ASP A 47 17.51 7.59 -3.78
N LEU A 48 16.20 7.57 -4.03
CA LEU A 48 15.63 7.21 -5.34
C LEU A 48 15.74 8.35 -6.36
N LYS A 49 16.15 9.54 -5.88
CA LYS A 49 16.07 10.83 -6.53
C LYS A 49 14.63 11.23 -6.86
N ASN A 50 14.47 12.51 -7.16
CA ASN A 50 13.18 13.02 -7.59
C ASN A 50 12.82 12.45 -8.98
N LEU A 51 11.59 11.97 -9.14
CA LEU A 51 11.15 11.37 -10.40
C LEU A 51 11.21 12.39 -11.55
N GLY A 52 11.61 11.90 -12.73
CA GLY A 52 11.77 12.73 -13.93
C GLY A 52 13.06 13.56 -13.98
N LYS A 53 14.00 13.33 -13.05
CA LYS A 53 15.39 13.76 -13.20
C LYS A 53 16.19 12.71 -13.95
N ASP A 54 17.24 13.16 -14.63
CA ASP A 54 18.10 12.30 -15.44
C ASP A 54 18.78 11.22 -14.59
N ASP A 55 19.03 11.47 -13.31
CA ASP A 55 19.62 10.53 -12.35
C ASP A 55 18.60 9.71 -11.54
N ALA A 56 17.30 9.80 -11.87
CA ALA A 56 16.26 9.07 -11.16
C ALA A 56 16.39 7.56 -11.32
N LEU A 57 16.33 6.82 -10.20
CA LEU A 57 16.39 5.36 -10.22
C LEU A 57 15.13 4.75 -10.83
N PHE A 58 14.04 5.51 -10.95
CA PHE A 58 12.78 5.04 -11.49
C PHE A 58 12.23 5.99 -12.55
N VAL A 59 11.61 5.41 -13.58
CA VAL A 59 10.87 6.11 -14.62
C VAL A 59 9.36 5.95 -14.42
N GLY A 60 8.62 7.01 -14.78
CA GLY A 60 7.16 7.01 -14.78
C GLY A 60 6.60 5.95 -15.73
N GLY A 61 5.73 5.08 -15.22
CA GLY A 61 4.90 4.21 -16.04
C GLY A 61 3.56 4.86 -16.40
N GLN A 62 2.63 4.03 -16.86
CA GLN A 62 1.25 4.44 -17.13
C GLN A 62 0.50 4.74 -15.82
N TYR A 63 -0.40 5.72 -15.84
CA TYR A 63 -1.23 6.08 -14.69
C TYR A 63 -2.58 6.71 -15.09
N THR A 64 -3.59 6.54 -14.23
CA THR A 64 -4.91 7.19 -14.27
C THR A 64 -5.19 7.73 -12.88
N GLY A 65 -5.70 8.97 -12.81
CA GLY A 65 -6.03 9.64 -11.56
C GLY A 65 -4.80 10.19 -10.84
N PHE A 66 -3.87 9.32 -10.43
CA PHE A 66 -2.71 9.70 -9.63
C PHE A 66 -1.39 9.42 -10.34
N LYS A 67 -0.57 10.45 -10.54
CA LYS A 67 0.80 10.30 -11.04
C LYS A 67 1.74 9.98 -9.87
N PRO A 68 2.51 8.87 -9.90
CA PRO A 68 3.47 8.56 -8.84
C PRO A 68 4.45 9.69 -8.58
N ILE A 69 4.82 9.86 -7.30
CA ILE A 69 5.78 10.87 -6.87
C ILE A 69 6.77 10.28 -5.87
N ALA A 70 8.01 10.76 -5.90
CA ALA A 70 8.97 10.52 -4.84
C ALA A 70 8.83 11.60 -3.75
N LYS A 71 8.89 11.19 -2.49
CA LYS A 71 8.81 12.08 -1.32
C LYS A 71 10.16 12.19 -0.65
N GLN A 72 10.45 13.40 -0.17
CA GLN A 72 11.66 13.65 0.61
C GLN A 72 11.60 12.94 1.96
N ASP A 73 12.77 12.52 2.46
CA ASP A 73 12.88 12.04 3.82
C ASP A 73 12.59 13.20 4.80
N ARG A 74 11.84 12.90 5.86
CA ARG A 74 11.49 13.89 6.87
C ARG A 74 12.70 14.34 7.69
N ASN A 75 13.63 13.43 7.96
CA ASN A 75 14.84 13.64 8.74
C ASN A 75 16.01 14.11 7.86
N ASP A 76 15.99 13.79 6.56
CA ASP A 76 16.96 14.28 5.58
C ASP A 76 16.29 14.76 4.27
N PRO A 77 15.89 16.04 4.19
CA PRO A 77 15.24 16.58 2.99
C PRO A 77 16.10 16.55 1.72
N SER A 78 17.38 16.17 1.78
CA SER A 78 18.24 16.10 0.60
C SER A 78 18.02 14.85 -0.26
N ILE A 79 17.34 13.83 0.29
CA ILE A 79 17.08 12.54 -0.39
C ILE A 79 15.59 12.29 -0.59
N TYR A 80 15.25 11.44 -1.55
CA TYR A 80 13.87 11.03 -1.88
C TYR A 80 13.67 9.51 -1.73
N PRO A 81 13.53 8.97 -0.51
CA PRO A 81 13.52 7.51 -0.31
C PRO A 81 12.16 6.84 -0.44
N ILE A 82 11.06 7.59 -0.60
CA ILE A 82 9.70 7.04 -0.54
C ILE A 82 8.99 7.27 -1.87
N LEU A 83 8.38 6.22 -2.41
CA LEU A 83 7.49 6.30 -3.56
C LEU A 83 6.04 6.29 -3.09
N GLN A 84 5.31 7.35 -3.43
CA GLN A 84 3.86 7.39 -3.25
C GLN A 84 3.19 6.98 -4.56
N MET A 85 2.34 5.96 -4.49
CA MET A 85 1.66 5.36 -5.65
C MET A 85 0.18 5.78 -5.78
N SER A 86 -0.42 6.29 -4.71
CA SER A 86 -1.81 6.78 -4.67
C SER A 86 -2.01 7.79 -3.54
N ASP A 87 -3.18 8.43 -3.47
CA ASP A 87 -3.59 9.29 -2.35
C ASP A 87 -5.04 8.99 -1.90
N THR A 88 -5.47 9.63 -0.82
CA THR A 88 -6.81 9.43 -0.22
C THR A 88 -7.91 10.22 -0.93
N HIS A 89 -7.60 10.99 -1.95
CA HIS A 89 -8.54 11.91 -2.61
C HIS A 89 -8.86 11.49 -4.05
N THR A 90 -8.03 10.63 -4.62
CA THR A 90 -8.15 10.14 -5.99
C THR A 90 -8.82 8.79 -5.98
N LYS A 91 -10.05 8.75 -6.48
CA LYS A 91 -10.77 7.50 -6.72
C LYS A 91 -10.21 6.81 -7.95
N ASP A 92 -10.30 5.49 -7.94
CA ASP A 92 -10.04 4.64 -9.10
C ASP A 92 -8.62 4.84 -9.68
N ALA A 93 -7.68 5.21 -8.80
CA ALA A 93 -6.30 5.48 -9.16
C ALA A 93 -5.57 4.17 -9.47
N VAL A 94 -4.95 4.13 -10.64
CA VAL A 94 -4.06 3.03 -11.07
C VAL A 94 -2.79 3.68 -11.55
N SER A 95 -1.64 3.22 -11.05
CA SER A 95 -0.36 3.81 -11.41
C SER A 95 0.75 2.77 -11.40
N SER A 96 1.76 3.01 -12.23
CA SER A 96 2.95 2.16 -12.32
C SER A 96 4.21 3.00 -12.35
N LEU A 97 5.29 2.43 -11.83
CA LEU A 97 6.62 2.99 -11.85
C LEU A 97 7.60 1.85 -12.13
N TRP A 98 8.57 2.08 -12.98
CA TRP A 98 9.51 1.03 -13.43
C TRP A 98 10.93 1.45 -13.16
N SER A 99 11.79 0.47 -12.88
CA SER A 99 13.21 0.74 -12.67
C SER A 99 13.84 1.38 -13.90
N ASN A 100 14.70 2.36 -13.70
CA ASN A 100 15.40 3.06 -14.77
C ASN A 100 16.68 2.33 -15.14
N ASN A 101 16.63 1.54 -16.21
CA ASN A 101 17.79 0.80 -16.71
C ASN A 101 18.91 1.74 -17.21
N GLU A 102 18.60 2.99 -17.58
CA GLU A 102 19.62 3.97 -17.99
C GLU A 102 20.49 4.43 -16.81
N ASN A 103 19.99 4.26 -15.58
CA ASN A 103 20.68 4.56 -14.33
C ASN A 103 21.03 3.29 -13.54
N ASP A 104 21.24 2.18 -14.24
CA ASP A 104 21.63 0.89 -13.66
C ASP A 104 20.68 0.35 -12.55
N ASN A 105 19.43 0.84 -12.49
CA ASN A 105 18.43 0.26 -11.61
C ASN A 105 17.73 -0.89 -12.33
N TYR A 106 18.22 -2.11 -12.13
CA TYR A 106 17.58 -3.33 -12.60
C TYR A 106 17.91 -4.50 -11.66
N LEU A 107 17.15 -5.58 -11.78
CA LEU A 107 17.42 -6.83 -11.07
C LEU A 107 18.01 -7.85 -12.03
N ASP A 108 19.22 -8.31 -11.72
CA ASP A 108 19.87 -9.41 -12.42
C ASP A 108 19.43 -10.74 -11.79
N VAL A 109 18.49 -11.39 -12.47
CA VAL A 109 17.92 -12.68 -12.05
C VAL A 109 18.92 -13.84 -12.06
N THR A 110 20.13 -13.64 -12.58
CA THR A 110 21.22 -14.61 -12.50
C THR A 110 22.00 -14.54 -11.18
N GLN A 111 21.80 -13.46 -10.42
CA GLN A 111 22.46 -13.22 -9.14
C GLN A 111 21.51 -13.38 -7.97
N LYS A 112 22.04 -13.79 -6.82
CA LYS A 112 21.29 -13.72 -5.57
C LYS A 112 21.22 -12.25 -5.14
N GLN A 113 20.02 -11.71 -5.09
CA GLN A 113 19.75 -10.35 -4.63
C GLN A 113 18.77 -10.39 -3.45
N THR A 114 18.92 -9.48 -2.51
CA THR A 114 18.00 -9.32 -1.38
C THR A 114 17.38 -7.93 -1.45
N LEU A 115 16.05 -7.88 -1.50
CA LEU A 115 15.28 -6.65 -1.43
C LEU A 115 14.64 -6.54 -0.05
N SER A 116 14.66 -5.33 0.50
CA SER A 116 13.91 -4.97 1.70
C SER A 116 13.21 -3.65 1.42
N PHE A 117 11.93 -3.60 1.73
CA PHE A 117 11.10 -2.42 1.56
C PHE A 117 10.15 -2.29 2.73
N TRP A 118 9.77 -1.05 3.00
CA TRP A 118 8.69 -0.69 3.88
C TRP A 118 7.48 -0.32 3.03
N ILE A 119 6.30 -0.86 3.34
CA ILE A 119 5.06 -0.59 2.62
C ILE A 119 4.02 -0.07 3.61
N TYR A 120 3.30 0.95 3.19
CA TYR A 120 2.21 1.56 3.94
C TYR A 120 0.99 1.74 3.05
N PHE A 121 -0.15 1.23 3.51
CA PHE A 121 -1.41 1.18 2.75
C PHE A 121 -2.38 2.32 3.08
N GLY A 122 -1.91 3.35 3.79
CA GLY A 122 -2.76 4.44 4.26
C GLY A 122 -3.50 4.10 5.55
N ASP A 123 -4.15 5.12 6.11
CA ASP A 123 -4.89 5.05 7.37
C ASP A 123 -6.42 5.01 7.16
N SER A 124 -6.88 5.19 5.93
CA SER A 124 -8.30 5.42 5.64
C SER A 124 -9.14 4.15 5.77
N TYR A 125 -10.42 4.30 6.17
CA TYR A 125 -11.42 3.22 6.13
C TYR A 125 -11.78 2.76 4.71
N SER A 126 -11.37 3.52 3.69
CA SER A 126 -11.44 3.13 2.29
C SER A 126 -10.09 2.52 1.89
N ASN A 127 -9.86 1.25 2.22
CA ASN A 127 -8.60 0.58 1.88
C ASN A 127 -8.30 0.73 0.39
N PRO A 128 -7.04 0.94 -0.03
CA PRO A 128 -6.67 0.77 -1.43
C PRO A 128 -7.03 -0.64 -1.92
N GLN A 129 -6.89 -0.93 -3.22
CA GLN A 129 -6.99 -2.32 -3.69
C GLN A 129 -5.76 -3.09 -3.19
N GLY A 130 -4.59 -2.54 -3.44
CA GLY A 130 -3.31 -3.05 -2.96
C GLY A 130 -2.16 -2.46 -3.74
N THR A 131 -1.02 -3.15 -3.72
CA THR A 131 0.12 -2.85 -4.60
C THR A 131 0.80 -4.14 -5.01
N ALA A 132 1.50 -4.12 -6.14
CA ALA A 132 2.24 -5.26 -6.63
C ALA A 132 3.70 -4.90 -6.88
N PHE A 133 4.60 -5.78 -6.44
CA PHE A 133 5.98 -5.78 -6.90
C PHE A 133 6.08 -6.67 -8.13
N VAL A 134 6.55 -6.12 -9.25
CA VAL A 134 6.55 -6.81 -10.53
C VAL A 134 7.95 -6.86 -11.13
N LEU A 135 8.40 -8.07 -11.47
CA LEU A 135 9.52 -8.29 -12.37
C LEU A 135 8.97 -8.42 -13.78
N GLN A 136 9.44 -7.60 -14.73
CA GLN A 136 8.93 -7.62 -16.10
C GLN A 136 10.03 -7.30 -17.13
N ASN A 137 9.81 -7.78 -18.35
CA ASN A 137 10.67 -7.51 -19.51
C ASN A 137 9.85 -7.09 -20.75
N SER A 138 8.95 -6.13 -20.52
CA SER A 138 7.99 -5.52 -21.44
C SER A 138 8.17 -4.00 -21.61
N GLY A 139 9.05 -3.38 -20.81
CA GLY A 139 9.41 -1.97 -20.91
C GLY A 139 8.64 -1.03 -19.98
N PRO A 140 8.86 0.29 -20.04
CA PRO A 140 8.32 1.26 -19.08
C PRO A 140 6.81 1.54 -19.23
N ASN A 141 6.19 1.07 -20.31
CA ASN A 141 4.73 1.15 -20.49
C ASN A 141 4.01 -0.12 -20.03
N ALA A 142 4.72 -1.07 -19.40
CA ALA A 142 4.13 -2.28 -18.88
C ALA A 142 3.02 -1.96 -17.88
N ILE A 143 1.81 -2.41 -18.17
CA ILE A 143 0.66 -2.45 -17.29
C ILE A 143 -0.40 -3.34 -17.95
N ALA A 144 -1.22 -4.03 -17.15
CA ALA A 144 -2.31 -4.81 -17.69
C ALA A 144 -3.36 -3.91 -18.37
N ALA A 145 -3.87 -4.37 -19.50
CA ALA A 145 -4.84 -3.65 -20.31
C ALA A 145 -6.27 -3.92 -19.81
N GLY A 146 -6.99 -2.84 -19.51
CA GLY A 146 -8.38 -2.83 -19.06
C GLY A 146 -9.37 -2.52 -20.20
N ASP A 147 -10.54 -1.97 -19.85
CA ASP A 147 -11.59 -1.60 -20.82
C ASP A 147 -11.20 -0.43 -21.70
N ASN A 148 -11.66 -0.42 -22.95
CA ASN A 148 -11.48 0.70 -23.91
C ASN A 148 -10.02 1.14 -24.09
N ASN A 149 -9.07 0.18 -24.11
CA ASN A 149 -7.62 0.43 -24.11
C ASN A 149 -7.11 1.20 -22.87
N GLY A 150 -7.87 1.21 -21.77
CA GLY A 150 -7.45 1.70 -20.47
C GLY A 150 -6.55 0.70 -19.73
N MET A 151 -6.26 0.99 -18.47
CA MET A 151 -5.49 0.10 -17.59
C MET A 151 -6.43 -0.76 -16.76
N ALA A 152 -6.10 -2.03 -16.56
CA ALA A 152 -6.83 -2.90 -15.66
C ALA A 152 -6.49 -2.51 -14.22
N GLY A 153 -7.45 -1.91 -13.51
CA GLY A 153 -7.32 -1.56 -12.10
C GLY A 153 -7.95 -2.62 -11.21
N GLY A 154 -8.43 -2.20 -10.04
CA GLY A 154 -9.24 -3.07 -9.19
C GLY A 154 -8.47 -4.30 -8.70
N GLN A 155 -9.06 -5.47 -8.93
CA GLN A 155 -8.51 -6.76 -8.50
C GLN A 155 -7.21 -7.10 -9.24
N SER A 156 -7.07 -6.69 -10.51
CA SER A 156 -5.85 -6.92 -11.29
C SER A 156 -4.65 -6.13 -10.79
N MET A 157 -4.88 -4.99 -10.12
CA MET A 157 -3.83 -4.04 -9.71
C MET A 157 -2.87 -3.65 -10.84
N GLY A 158 -3.29 -3.77 -12.11
CA GLY A 158 -2.46 -3.49 -13.28
C GLY A 158 -1.49 -4.61 -13.67
N VAL A 159 -1.68 -5.84 -13.22
CA VAL A 159 -0.68 -6.92 -13.38
C VAL A 159 -1.14 -8.03 -14.32
N TRP A 160 -2.27 -8.68 -14.02
CA TRP A 160 -2.74 -9.87 -14.73
C TRP A 160 -3.96 -9.58 -15.59
N GLY A 161 -4.25 -10.50 -16.52
CA GLY A 161 -5.20 -10.25 -17.60
C GLY A 161 -6.66 -10.17 -17.14
N GLY A 162 -7.42 -9.25 -17.74
CA GLY A 162 -8.84 -9.08 -17.48
C GLY A 162 -9.73 -10.04 -18.29
N ASP A 163 -10.32 -11.04 -17.64
CA ASP A 163 -11.44 -11.87 -18.12
C ASP A 163 -12.70 -11.04 -18.45
N LYS A 164 -13.08 -11.03 -19.74
CA LYS A 164 -14.25 -10.30 -20.25
C LYS A 164 -15.08 -11.12 -21.22
N PRO A 165 -16.39 -10.86 -21.31
CA PRO A 165 -17.29 -11.56 -22.24
C PRO A 165 -16.87 -11.49 -23.70
N GLU A 166 -16.18 -10.43 -24.10
CA GLU A 166 -15.72 -10.21 -25.48
C GLU A 166 -14.41 -10.92 -25.81
N ARG A 167 -13.67 -11.39 -24.79
CA ARG A 167 -12.41 -12.13 -24.93
C ARG A 167 -12.77 -13.59 -25.12
N LYS A 168 -12.65 -14.07 -26.36
CA LYS A 168 -13.24 -15.35 -26.77
C LYS A 168 -12.35 -16.55 -26.49
N ASP A 169 -11.06 -16.31 -26.22
CA ASP A 169 -10.10 -17.36 -25.94
C ASP A 169 -9.02 -16.95 -24.93
N LEU A 170 -8.25 -17.95 -24.48
CA LEU A 170 -7.19 -17.80 -23.48
C LEU A 170 -6.03 -16.91 -23.97
N SER A 171 -5.77 -16.86 -25.27
CA SER A 171 -4.73 -16.01 -25.85
C SER A 171 -5.09 -14.53 -25.73
N ASP A 172 -6.35 -14.19 -26.01
CA ASP A 172 -6.85 -12.83 -25.86
C ASP A 172 -6.74 -12.37 -24.41
N LEU A 173 -7.12 -13.22 -23.45
CA LEU A 173 -6.97 -12.94 -22.02
C LEU A 173 -5.50 -12.75 -21.63
N ALA A 174 -4.64 -13.71 -21.97
CA ALA A 174 -3.22 -13.66 -21.64
C ALA A 174 -2.51 -12.43 -22.22
N SER A 175 -2.93 -11.98 -23.41
CA SER A 175 -2.35 -10.79 -24.06
C SER A 175 -2.59 -9.48 -23.31
N THR A 176 -3.59 -9.44 -22.42
CA THR A 176 -3.91 -8.25 -21.62
C THR A 176 -3.09 -8.13 -20.33
N ALA A 177 -2.42 -9.19 -19.88
CA ALA A 177 -1.53 -9.12 -18.72
C ALA A 177 -0.22 -8.37 -19.04
N ILE A 178 0.56 -8.02 -18.02
CA ILE A 178 1.96 -7.65 -18.23
C ILE A 178 2.71 -8.86 -18.79
N GLN A 179 3.24 -8.74 -20.00
CA GLN A 179 3.93 -9.85 -20.66
C GLN A 179 5.29 -10.14 -20.00
N LYS A 180 5.69 -11.41 -20.01
CA LYS A 180 6.99 -11.88 -19.48
C LYS A 180 7.26 -11.39 -18.06
N SER A 181 6.28 -11.55 -17.18
CA SER A 181 6.33 -11.02 -15.83
C SER A 181 6.12 -12.08 -14.75
N TRP A 182 6.59 -11.73 -13.57
CA TRP A 182 6.23 -12.37 -12.31
C TRP A 182 5.87 -11.26 -11.32
N ALA A 183 4.87 -11.49 -10.49
CA ALA A 183 4.39 -10.49 -9.53
C ALA A 183 4.21 -11.10 -8.14
N LEU A 184 4.47 -10.27 -7.15
CA LEU A 184 4.09 -10.47 -5.76
C LEU A 184 3.11 -9.37 -5.37
N GLU A 185 1.90 -9.79 -5.02
CA GLU A 185 0.80 -8.90 -4.68
C GLU A 185 0.68 -8.73 -3.16
N PHE A 186 0.45 -7.49 -2.77
CA PHE A 186 0.04 -7.11 -1.43
C PHE A 186 -1.39 -6.59 -1.50
N ASP A 187 -2.33 -7.53 -1.54
CA ASP A 187 -3.76 -7.28 -1.63
C ASP A 187 -4.32 -6.91 -0.24
N THR A 188 -5.04 -5.80 -0.17
CA THR A 188 -5.66 -5.30 1.06
C THR A 188 -7.18 -5.53 1.09
N ARG A 189 -7.74 -6.18 0.06
CA ARG A 189 -9.17 -6.46 -0.07
C ARG A 189 -9.44 -7.93 -0.34
N GLY A 190 -10.35 -8.50 0.45
CA GLY A 190 -10.89 -9.81 0.13
C GLY A 190 -11.80 -9.72 -1.09
N ASN A 191 -11.40 -10.34 -2.20
CA ASN A 191 -12.23 -10.42 -3.39
C ASN A 191 -13.40 -11.37 -3.14
N GLY A 192 -14.63 -10.86 -3.23
CA GLY A 192 -15.86 -11.62 -3.01
C GLY A 192 -16.16 -12.62 -4.15
N SER A 193 -17.35 -13.23 -4.14
CA SER A 193 -17.76 -14.15 -5.21
C SER A 193 -17.65 -13.47 -6.58
N PRO A 194 -16.83 -13.99 -7.52
CA PRO A 194 -16.58 -13.33 -8.78
C PRO A 194 -17.87 -13.27 -9.59
N SER A 195 -18.26 -12.06 -9.99
CA SER A 195 -19.17 -11.87 -11.12
C SER A 195 -18.35 -11.49 -12.35
N ILE A 196 -18.75 -11.97 -13.53
CA ILE A 196 -18.05 -11.71 -14.79
C ILE A 196 -17.95 -10.18 -14.98
N GLY A 197 -16.72 -9.65 -15.07
CA GLY A 197 -16.44 -8.23 -15.27
C GLY A 197 -16.12 -7.40 -14.01
N ASP A 198 -16.00 -8.00 -12.82
CA ASP A 198 -15.61 -7.26 -11.60
C ASP A 198 -14.10 -7.10 -11.39
N ILE A 199 -13.28 -7.83 -12.15
CA ILE A 199 -11.82 -7.88 -11.99
C ILE A 199 -11.08 -6.60 -12.43
N ASP A 200 -11.71 -5.79 -13.29
CA ASP A 200 -11.09 -4.61 -13.91
C ASP A 200 -11.58 -3.27 -13.33
N LYS A 201 -12.55 -3.31 -12.41
CA LYS A 201 -13.14 -2.09 -11.84
C LYS A 201 -12.20 -1.50 -10.79
N ALA A 202 -11.52 -0.43 -11.17
CA ALA A 202 -10.79 0.44 -10.25
C ALA A 202 -11.75 1.09 -9.22
#